data_AF-A0A2T5JVR4-F1
#
_entry.id   AF-A0A2T5JVR4-F1
#
_cell.length_a   1.000
_cell.length_b   1.000
_cell.length_c   1.000
_cell.angle_alpha   90.00
_cell.angle_beta   90.00
_cell.angle_gamma   90.00
#
_symmetry.space_group_name_H-M   'P 1'
#
loop_
_entity.id
_entity.type
_entity.pdbx_description
1 polymer ?
#
loop_
_entity_poly.entity_id
_entity_poly.type
_entity_poly.pdbx_seq_one_letter_code
_entity_poly.pdbx_strand_id
1 'polypeptide(L)'
;MTDHGMGSAQGGIRTAGRRVQESAPGLVLCCTIALAASFVSDHHGGPTLLYALLLGMAFFFLSKDARTARGVTFAGRHVLRIGVALLGARITVGEILDLGWPPIVVVLLGVTLTILAGVAISRALGLPAEFGILSGGATAICGASAAMALSAALPRDGTSGRDTLFVVIAVTTLSTVAMVVYPLLVRTIGMDETQAGIFLGATIHDVAQVVGAAFMLSDGTGQVATLTKLLRVAFLVPVVLVVSVLLFRGRGAGREARPPVPGFLVAFVLIVAANSLGLIPDAAQSVLSDVSRACLVVAIAGLGVQTSFQELAQVGWKPVAIVVAETIFLAMLVLGIMMVLG
;
A
#
# COMPACT_ATOMS: atom_id res chain seq x y z
N MET A 1 -14.32 16.21 -46.52
CA MET A 1 -14.45 17.12 -45.37
C MET A 1 -15.10 16.32 -44.26
N THR A 2 -14.33 16.01 -43.22
CA THR A 2 -14.69 15.59 -41.84
C THR A 2 -15.77 14.52 -41.60
N ASP A 3 -15.38 13.24 -41.36
CA ASP A 3 -16.13 12.33 -40.46
C ASP A 3 -15.31 11.14 -39.89
N HIS A 4 -14.08 11.36 -39.42
CA HIS A 4 -13.26 10.29 -38.80
C HIS A 4 -12.84 10.55 -37.34
N GLY A 5 -13.41 11.57 -36.69
CA GLY A 5 -13.06 11.97 -35.32
C GLY A 5 -13.98 11.49 -34.20
N MET A 6 -15.22 11.04 -34.49
CA MET A 6 -16.24 10.79 -33.46
C MET A 6 -16.35 9.31 -33.00
N GLY A 7 -15.82 8.34 -33.75
CA GLY A 7 -15.95 6.91 -33.43
C GLY A 7 -15.03 6.41 -32.29
N SER A 8 -13.84 6.99 -32.13
CA SER A 8 -12.86 6.55 -31.13
C SER A 8 -13.21 7.00 -29.70
N ALA A 9 -13.79 8.19 -29.54
CA ALA A 9 -14.26 8.71 -28.25
C ALA A 9 -15.49 7.94 -27.73
N GLN A 10 -16.43 7.58 -28.62
CA GLN A 10 -17.63 6.80 -28.25
C GLN A 10 -17.29 5.34 -27.87
N GLY A 11 -16.26 4.74 -28.48
CA GLY A 11 -15.73 3.42 -28.10
C GLY A 11 -15.06 3.40 -26.72
N GLY A 12 -14.34 4.48 -26.35
CA GLY A 12 -13.74 4.66 -25.03
C GLY A 12 -14.78 4.81 -23.91
N ILE A 13 -15.86 5.56 -24.15
CA ILE A 13 -16.94 5.77 -23.17
C ILE A 13 -17.76 4.47 -22.95
N ARG A 14 -18.05 3.73 -24.03
CA ARG A 14 -18.76 2.43 -23.94
C ARG A 14 -17.95 1.34 -23.23
N THR A 15 -16.63 1.33 -23.42
CA THR A 15 -15.74 0.39 -22.72
C THR A 15 -15.53 0.76 -21.25
N ALA A 16 -15.53 2.05 -20.90
CA ALA A 16 -15.51 2.50 -19.51
C ALA A 16 -16.81 2.15 -18.77
N GLY A 17 -17.98 2.41 -19.38
CA GLY A 17 -19.28 2.07 -18.79
C GLY A 17 -19.45 0.57 -18.53
N ARG A 18 -19.01 -0.28 -19.46
CA ARG A 18 -19.06 -1.75 -19.29
C ARG A 18 -18.13 -2.24 -18.17
N ARG A 19 -16.95 -1.65 -18.01
CA ARG A 19 -16.04 -1.99 -16.89
C ARG A 19 -16.62 -1.63 -15.53
N VAL A 20 -17.31 -0.48 -15.42
CA VAL A 20 -17.99 -0.08 -14.18
C VAL A 20 -19.14 -1.04 -13.86
N GLN A 21 -19.92 -1.42 -14.86
CA GLN A 21 -21.03 -2.37 -14.69
C GLN A 21 -20.54 -3.78 -14.29
N GLU A 22 -19.41 -4.23 -14.84
CA GLU A 22 -18.77 -5.50 -14.47
C GLU A 22 -18.13 -5.50 -13.06
N SER A 23 -17.87 -4.32 -12.47
CA SER A 23 -17.35 -4.18 -11.11
C SER A 23 -18.43 -3.99 -10.04
N ALA A 24 -19.67 -3.70 -10.43
CA ALA A 24 -20.74 -3.38 -9.49
C ALA A 24 -21.02 -4.48 -8.44
N PRO A 25 -21.10 -5.79 -8.78
CA PRO A 25 -21.47 -6.81 -7.79
C PRO A 25 -20.45 -6.93 -6.64
N GLY A 26 -19.15 -6.93 -6.97
CA GLY A 26 -18.11 -7.00 -5.95
C GLY A 26 -17.99 -5.70 -5.15
N LEU A 27 -18.25 -4.54 -5.77
CA LEU A 27 -18.26 -3.27 -5.04
C LEU A 27 -19.42 -3.21 -4.03
N VAL A 28 -20.62 -3.66 -4.44
CA VAL A 28 -21.78 -3.78 -3.55
C VAL A 28 -21.46 -4.71 -2.38
N LEU A 29 -20.83 -5.87 -2.63
CA LEU A 29 -20.36 -6.76 -1.57
C LEU A 29 -19.44 -6.04 -0.57
N CYS A 30 -18.41 -5.32 -1.05
CA CYS A 30 -17.50 -4.58 -0.19
C CYS A 30 -18.22 -3.47 0.60
N CYS A 31 -19.16 -2.76 -0.01
CA CYS A 31 -19.99 -1.78 0.67
C CYS A 31 -20.87 -2.41 1.75
N THR A 32 -21.48 -3.57 1.49
CA THR A 32 -22.28 -4.31 2.48
C THR A 32 -21.43 -4.75 3.66
N ILE A 33 -20.23 -5.28 3.41
CA ILE A 33 -19.28 -5.66 4.47
C ILE A 33 -18.85 -4.42 5.28
N ALA A 34 -18.57 -3.31 4.61
CA ALA A 34 -18.21 -2.05 5.27
C ALA A 34 -19.35 -1.52 6.16
N LEU A 35 -20.59 -1.54 5.67
CA LEU A 35 -21.77 -1.14 6.45
C LEU A 35 -21.99 -2.07 7.64
N ALA A 36 -21.83 -3.38 7.47
CA ALA A 36 -21.92 -4.34 8.55
C ALA A 36 -20.83 -4.10 9.61
N ALA A 37 -19.58 -3.84 9.18
CA ALA A 37 -18.47 -3.52 10.07
C ALA A 37 -18.74 -2.23 10.87
N SER A 38 -19.24 -1.18 10.22
CA SER A 38 -19.62 0.08 10.87
C SER A 38 -20.77 -0.13 11.86
N PHE A 39 -21.80 -0.88 11.49
CA PHE A 39 -22.93 -1.19 12.37
C PHE A 39 -22.47 -1.91 13.64
N VAL A 40 -21.62 -2.94 13.50
CA VAL A 40 -21.06 -3.67 14.64
C VAL A 40 -20.20 -2.76 15.51
N SER A 41 -19.35 -1.93 14.89
CA SER A 41 -18.50 -0.95 15.58
C SER A 41 -19.31 0.05 16.40
N ASP A 42 -20.41 0.55 15.86
CA ASP A 42 -21.25 1.56 16.52
C ASP A 42 -22.06 0.96 17.69
N HIS A 43 -22.51 -0.29 17.58
CA HIS A 43 -23.36 -0.93 18.60
C HIS A 43 -22.58 -1.70 19.67
N HIS A 44 -21.40 -2.24 19.33
CA HIS A 44 -20.60 -3.07 20.23
C HIS A 44 -19.23 -2.46 20.57
N GLY A 45 -18.92 -1.28 20.03
CA GLY A 45 -17.60 -0.65 20.15
C GLY A 45 -16.54 -1.34 19.31
N GLY A 46 -15.30 -0.87 19.42
CA GLY A 46 -14.13 -1.45 18.75
C GLY A 46 -13.78 -0.82 17.40
N PRO A 47 -12.66 -1.24 16.78
CA PRO A 47 -12.13 -0.60 15.58
C PRO A 47 -12.84 -1.06 14.29
N THR A 48 -13.56 -0.14 13.63
CA THR A 48 -14.31 -0.41 12.39
C THR A 48 -13.46 -1.03 11.27
N LEU A 49 -12.23 -0.54 11.07
CA LEU A 49 -11.33 -1.03 10.01
C LEU A 49 -10.89 -2.47 10.26
N LEU A 50 -10.71 -2.87 11.53
CA LEU A 50 -10.43 -4.26 11.87
C LEU A 50 -11.62 -5.16 11.54
N TYR A 51 -12.83 -4.74 11.93
CA TYR A 51 -14.03 -5.51 11.60
C TYR A 51 -14.24 -5.64 10.09
N ALA A 52 -14.01 -4.57 9.32
CA ALA A 52 -14.09 -4.62 7.86
C ALA A 52 -13.09 -5.63 7.28
N LEU A 53 -11.85 -5.67 7.78
CA LEU A 53 -10.83 -6.64 7.37
C LEU A 53 -11.26 -8.08 7.72
N LEU A 54 -11.63 -8.33 8.99
CA LEU A 54 -11.97 -9.67 9.49
C LEU A 54 -13.22 -10.23 8.79
N LEU A 55 -14.28 -9.41 8.67
CA LEU A 55 -15.48 -9.78 7.92
C LEU A 55 -15.14 -10.02 6.45
N GLY A 56 -14.34 -9.16 5.83
CA GLY A 56 -13.86 -9.36 4.47
C GLY A 56 -13.18 -10.72 4.28
N MET A 57 -12.24 -11.08 5.17
CA MET A 57 -11.55 -12.38 5.12
C MET A 57 -12.49 -13.57 5.22
N ALA A 58 -13.56 -13.48 6.01
CA ALA A 58 -14.58 -14.53 6.10
C ALA A 58 -15.27 -14.80 4.74
N PHE A 59 -15.30 -13.79 3.86
CA PHE A 59 -15.86 -13.87 2.51
C PHE A 59 -14.81 -14.14 1.41
N PHE A 60 -13.61 -14.62 1.75
CA PHE A 60 -12.51 -14.83 0.80
C PHE A 60 -12.90 -15.61 -0.46
N PHE A 61 -13.79 -16.61 -0.36
CA PHE A 61 -14.25 -17.40 -1.51
C PHE A 61 -14.90 -16.55 -2.62
N LEU A 62 -15.48 -15.40 -2.30
CA LEU A 62 -16.05 -14.45 -3.27
C LEU A 62 -14.99 -13.67 -4.05
N SER A 63 -13.71 -13.70 -3.64
CA SER A 63 -12.62 -13.16 -4.48
C SER A 63 -12.36 -14.01 -5.72
N LYS A 64 -12.76 -15.29 -5.71
CA LYS A 64 -12.56 -16.24 -6.81
C LYS A 64 -13.77 -16.35 -7.73
N ASP A 65 -14.93 -15.85 -7.30
CA ASP A 65 -16.14 -15.83 -8.13
C ASP A 65 -16.00 -14.77 -9.24
N ALA A 66 -16.25 -15.18 -10.48
CA ALA A 66 -16.08 -14.33 -11.66
C ALA A 66 -16.97 -13.07 -11.65
N ARG A 67 -18.11 -13.10 -10.93
CA ARG A 67 -19.05 -11.96 -10.82
C ARG A 67 -18.56 -10.90 -9.84
N THR A 68 -17.92 -11.29 -8.74
CA THR A 68 -17.53 -10.38 -7.65
C THR A 68 -16.05 -10.01 -7.68
N ALA A 69 -15.17 -10.88 -8.20
CA ALA A 69 -13.72 -10.69 -8.18
C ALA A 69 -13.28 -9.29 -8.65
N ARG A 70 -13.83 -8.84 -9.79
CA ARG A 70 -13.49 -7.53 -10.37
C ARG A 70 -13.88 -6.36 -9.49
N GLY A 71 -15.05 -6.42 -8.84
CA GLY A 71 -15.52 -5.38 -7.94
C GLY A 71 -14.73 -5.33 -6.64
N VAL A 72 -14.36 -6.49 -6.10
CA VAL A 72 -13.52 -6.59 -4.90
C VAL A 72 -12.13 -6.00 -5.16
N THR A 73 -11.50 -6.35 -6.28
CA THR A 73 -10.21 -5.75 -6.67
C THR A 73 -10.36 -4.25 -6.94
N PHE A 74 -11.48 -3.81 -7.48
CA PHE A 74 -11.76 -2.38 -7.68
C PHE A 74 -11.84 -1.64 -6.36
N ALA A 75 -12.58 -2.16 -5.37
CA ALA A 75 -12.65 -1.59 -4.02
C ALA A 75 -11.26 -1.51 -3.38
N GLY A 76 -10.53 -2.62 -3.34
CA GLY A 76 -9.21 -2.67 -2.69
C GLY A 76 -8.11 -1.85 -3.37
N ARG A 77 -8.28 -1.44 -4.63
CA ARG A 77 -7.28 -0.63 -5.36
C ARG A 77 -7.72 0.80 -5.66
N HIS A 78 -8.86 0.96 -6.32
CA HIS A 78 -9.31 2.28 -6.80
C HIS A 78 -9.98 3.08 -5.70
N VAL A 79 -10.92 2.47 -4.97
CA VAL A 79 -11.60 3.13 -3.85
C VAL A 79 -10.58 3.46 -2.74
N LEU A 80 -9.63 2.56 -2.47
CA LEU A 80 -8.51 2.83 -1.57
C LEU A 80 -7.74 4.10 -1.96
N ARG A 81 -7.31 4.19 -3.22
CA ARG A 81 -6.52 5.31 -3.74
C ARG A 81 -7.27 6.63 -3.67
N ILE A 82 -8.59 6.60 -3.90
CA ILE A 82 -9.46 7.76 -3.72
C ILE A 82 -9.46 8.16 -2.24
N GLY A 83 -9.73 7.22 -1.33
CA GLY A 83 -9.75 7.49 0.12
C GLY A 83 -8.44 8.08 0.63
N VAL A 84 -7.29 7.49 0.24
CA VAL A 84 -5.95 8.00 0.60
C VAL A 84 -5.68 9.37 -0.01
N ALA A 85 -6.04 9.62 -1.27
CA ALA A 85 -5.86 10.95 -1.88
C ALA A 85 -6.67 12.02 -1.14
N LEU A 86 -7.94 11.72 -0.84
CA LEU A 86 -8.84 12.61 -0.10
C LEU A 86 -8.37 12.89 1.33
N LEU A 87 -7.58 11.99 1.92
CA LEU A 87 -6.98 12.21 3.24
C LEU A 87 -6.05 13.44 3.26
N GLY A 88 -5.54 13.87 2.10
CA GLY A 88 -4.79 15.12 1.97
C GLY A 88 -5.59 16.35 2.40
N ALA A 89 -6.93 16.28 2.42
CA ALA A 89 -7.79 17.37 2.91
C ALA A 89 -7.77 17.51 4.44
N ARG A 90 -7.11 16.59 5.16
CA ARG A 90 -6.92 16.63 6.62
C ARG A 90 -5.50 17.03 7.03
N ILE A 91 -4.59 17.21 6.06
CA ILE A 91 -3.16 17.43 6.32
C ILE A 91 -2.75 18.74 5.65
N THR A 92 -1.92 19.50 6.36
CA THR A 92 -1.32 20.76 5.91
C THR A 92 0.18 20.61 5.75
N VAL A 93 0.78 21.50 4.95
CA VAL A 93 2.24 21.59 4.81
C VAL A 93 2.90 21.98 6.13
N GLY A 94 2.22 22.76 6.98
CA GLY A 94 2.70 23.08 8.33
C GLY A 94 2.91 21.83 9.17
N GLU A 95 1.91 20.95 9.25
CA GLU A 95 2.01 19.67 9.98
C GLU A 95 3.10 18.76 9.41
N ILE A 96 3.31 18.77 8.09
CA ILE A 96 4.42 18.02 7.46
C ILE A 96 5.78 18.58 7.89
N LEU A 97 5.92 19.91 7.97
CA LEU A 97 7.14 20.56 8.41
C LEU A 97 7.41 20.34 9.90
N ASP A 98 6.35 20.35 10.72
CA ASP A 98 6.42 20.09 12.16
C ASP A 98 6.86 18.65 12.47
N LEU A 99 6.49 17.68 11.63
CA LEU A 99 6.97 16.30 11.74
C LEU A 99 8.49 16.19 11.49
N GLY A 100 9.07 17.14 10.76
CA GLY A 100 10.51 17.31 10.59
C GLY A 100 11.19 16.25 9.73
N TRP A 101 12.51 16.13 9.92
CA TRP A 101 13.39 15.24 9.16
C TRP A 101 13.42 13.76 9.62
N PRO A 102 13.04 13.35 10.85
CA PRO A 102 13.15 11.95 11.28
C PRO A 102 12.48 10.93 10.33
N PRO A 103 11.26 11.12 9.83
CA PRO A 103 10.65 10.18 8.88
C PRO A 103 11.48 10.04 7.60
N ILE A 104 12.14 11.10 7.13
CA ILE A 104 12.98 11.06 5.92
C ILE A 104 14.18 10.14 6.14
N VAL A 105 14.84 10.24 7.29
CA VAL A 105 16.00 9.40 7.62
C VAL A 105 15.58 7.95 7.84
N VAL A 106 14.49 7.73 8.58
CA VAL A 106 13.91 6.39 8.78
C VAL A 106 13.58 5.74 7.44
N VAL A 107 12.94 6.47 6.54
CA VAL A 107 12.56 5.96 5.21
C VAL A 107 13.78 5.71 4.32
N LEU A 108 14.73 6.65 4.26
CA LEU A 108 15.94 6.50 3.46
C LEU A 108 16.74 5.26 3.89
N LEU A 109 17.07 5.17 5.19
CA LEU A 109 17.83 4.04 5.73
C LEU A 109 17.03 2.74 5.65
N GLY A 110 15.73 2.77 6.01
CA GLY A 110 14.86 1.60 5.95
C GLY A 110 14.74 1.02 4.54
N VAL A 111 14.51 1.87 3.53
CA VAL A 111 14.42 1.42 2.13
C VAL A 111 15.76 0.86 1.65
N THR A 112 16.85 1.59 1.84
CA THR A 112 18.16 1.16 1.34
C THR A 112 18.63 -0.11 2.02
N LEU A 113 18.62 -0.16 3.35
CA LEU A 113 19.17 -1.28 4.10
C LEU A 113 18.29 -2.54 3.98
N THR A 114 16.97 -2.43 3.89
CA THR A 114 16.11 -3.62 3.70
C THR A 114 16.28 -4.23 2.31
N ILE A 115 16.49 -3.42 1.26
CA ILE A 115 16.80 -3.96 -0.09
C ILE A 115 18.16 -4.69 -0.07
N LEU A 116 19.18 -4.09 0.56
CA LEU A 116 20.49 -4.72 0.68
C LEU A 116 20.44 -6.01 1.51
N ALA A 117 19.69 -6.00 2.61
CA ALA A 117 19.44 -7.19 3.42
C ALA A 117 18.71 -8.26 2.60
N GLY A 118 17.70 -7.90 1.81
CA GLY A 118 17.00 -8.84 0.93
C GLY A 118 17.93 -9.53 -0.07
N VAL A 119 18.86 -8.78 -0.68
CA VAL A 119 19.91 -9.35 -1.54
C VAL A 119 20.80 -10.32 -0.78
N ALA A 120 21.26 -9.94 0.42
CA ALA A 120 22.13 -10.79 1.24
C ALA A 120 21.42 -12.08 1.69
N ILE A 121 20.19 -11.96 2.19
CA ILE A 121 19.35 -13.07 2.67
C ILE A 121 19.00 -14.01 1.51
N SER A 122 18.63 -13.46 0.34
CA SER A 122 18.33 -14.26 -0.85
C SER A 122 19.52 -15.14 -1.26
N ARG A 123 20.72 -14.54 -1.31
CA ARG A 123 21.96 -15.28 -1.63
C ARG A 123 22.28 -16.35 -0.59
N ALA A 124 22.08 -16.06 0.70
CA ALA A 124 22.29 -17.01 1.78
C ALA A 124 21.35 -18.24 1.69
N LEU A 125 20.13 -18.06 1.18
CA LEU A 125 19.14 -19.13 0.98
C LEU A 125 19.26 -19.84 -0.39
N GLY A 126 20.27 -19.47 -1.18
CA GLY A 126 20.55 -20.04 -2.50
C GLY A 126 19.58 -19.58 -3.59
N LEU A 127 19.00 -18.38 -3.45
CA LEU A 127 18.15 -17.74 -4.45
C LEU A 127 18.90 -16.60 -5.18
N PRO A 128 18.49 -16.23 -6.40
CA PRO A 128 19.13 -15.16 -7.17
C PRO A 128 19.09 -13.81 -6.44
N ALA A 129 20.07 -12.95 -6.71
CA ALA A 129 20.12 -11.61 -6.11
C ALA A 129 18.92 -10.77 -6.53
N GLU A 130 18.43 -10.97 -7.76
CA GLU A 130 17.25 -10.35 -8.35
C GLU A 130 15.99 -10.64 -7.53
N PHE A 131 15.86 -11.87 -7.00
CA PHE A 131 14.78 -12.21 -6.08
C PHE A 131 14.86 -11.36 -4.81
N GLY A 132 16.06 -11.16 -4.26
CA GLY A 132 16.28 -10.32 -3.08
C GLY A 132 16.02 -8.83 -3.31
N ILE A 133 16.32 -8.31 -4.52
CA ILE A 133 15.94 -6.94 -4.91
C ILE A 133 14.41 -6.82 -4.99
N LEU A 134 13.77 -7.83 -5.59
CA LEU A 134 12.32 -7.89 -5.76
C LEU A 134 11.58 -7.98 -4.41
N SER A 135 11.96 -8.92 -3.54
CA SER A 135 11.36 -9.10 -2.21
C SER A 135 11.69 -7.93 -1.30
N GLY A 136 12.97 -7.56 -1.18
CA GLY A 136 13.42 -6.47 -0.33
C GLY A 136 12.79 -5.14 -0.72
N GLY A 137 12.67 -4.85 -2.02
CA GLY A 137 12.01 -3.64 -2.49
C GLY A 137 10.49 -3.67 -2.30
N ALA A 138 9.86 -4.84 -2.43
CA ALA A 138 8.45 -5.01 -2.10
C ALA A 138 8.18 -4.76 -0.60
N THR A 139 8.93 -5.38 0.28
CA THR A 139 8.87 -5.21 1.74
C THR A 139 9.14 -3.75 2.13
N ALA A 140 10.15 -3.12 1.53
CA ALA A 140 10.63 -1.82 1.98
C ALA A 140 9.86 -0.60 1.45
N ILE A 141 9.04 -0.72 0.39
CA ILE A 141 8.39 0.44 -0.25
C ILE A 141 6.87 0.39 -0.08
N CYS A 142 6.17 -0.38 -0.92
CA CYS A 142 4.71 -0.39 -1.00
C CYS A 142 4.12 -1.76 -1.38
N GLY A 143 4.83 -2.84 -1.04
CA GLY A 143 4.37 -4.22 -1.21
C GLY A 143 4.21 -4.60 -2.67
N ALA A 144 2.98 -4.93 -3.06
CA ALA A 144 2.69 -5.48 -4.38
C ALA A 144 3.03 -4.52 -5.53
N SER A 145 2.81 -3.22 -5.37
CA SER A 145 3.09 -2.25 -6.43
C SER A 145 4.59 -2.04 -6.67
N ALA A 146 5.40 -2.10 -5.63
CA ALA A 146 6.86 -2.12 -5.76
C ALA A 146 7.35 -3.42 -6.41
N ALA A 147 6.82 -4.58 -6.03
CA ALA A 147 7.16 -5.86 -6.66
C ALA A 147 6.91 -5.83 -8.18
N MET A 148 5.75 -5.33 -8.62
CA MET A 148 5.42 -5.22 -10.05
C MET A 148 6.31 -4.22 -10.81
N ALA A 149 6.66 -3.10 -10.19
CA ALA A 149 7.53 -2.12 -10.81
C ALA A 149 8.99 -2.62 -10.91
N LEU A 150 9.49 -3.27 -9.86
CA LEU A 150 10.83 -3.85 -9.82
C LEU A 150 10.95 -5.03 -10.77
N SER A 151 9.95 -5.91 -10.88
CA SER A 151 9.99 -7.02 -11.85
C SER A 151 9.98 -6.55 -13.31
N ALA A 152 9.50 -5.34 -13.59
CA ALA A 152 9.65 -4.71 -14.91
C ALA A 152 11.04 -4.11 -15.15
N ALA A 153 11.77 -3.79 -14.07
CA ALA A 153 13.11 -3.20 -14.08
C ALA A 153 14.24 -4.22 -13.85
N LEU A 154 13.91 -5.47 -13.53
CA LEU A 154 14.86 -6.57 -13.40
C LEU A 154 15.00 -7.33 -14.74
N PRO A 155 16.17 -7.96 -14.99
CA PRO A 155 16.32 -8.90 -16.10
C PRO A 155 15.25 -9.99 -16.02
N ARG A 156 14.63 -10.29 -17.16
CA ARG A 156 13.57 -11.31 -17.24
C ARG A 156 14.15 -12.67 -17.56
N ASP A 157 13.69 -13.66 -16.83
CA ASP A 157 13.94 -15.08 -17.04
C ASP A 157 12.61 -15.87 -17.01
N GLY A 158 12.71 -17.20 -17.07
CA GLY A 158 11.53 -18.07 -17.04
C GLY A 158 10.78 -18.10 -15.70
N THR A 159 11.33 -17.55 -14.62
CA THR A 159 10.74 -17.60 -13.27
C THR A 159 10.21 -16.26 -12.78
N SER A 160 10.62 -15.15 -13.40
CA SER A 160 10.30 -13.77 -13.01
C SER A 160 8.81 -13.52 -12.72
N GLY A 161 7.90 -14.06 -13.53
CA GLY A 161 6.45 -13.90 -13.33
C GLY A 161 5.95 -14.62 -12.06
N ARG A 162 6.46 -15.83 -11.82
CA ARG A 162 6.15 -16.62 -10.61
C ARG A 162 6.76 -15.97 -9.37
N ASP A 163 7.99 -15.49 -9.46
CA ASP A 163 8.68 -14.85 -8.34
C ASP A 163 7.96 -13.56 -7.92
N THR A 164 7.50 -12.76 -8.89
CA THR A 164 6.67 -11.57 -8.63
C THR A 164 5.37 -11.96 -7.93
N LEU A 165 4.67 -12.98 -8.41
CA LEU A 165 3.43 -13.45 -7.79
C LEU A 165 3.65 -13.93 -6.36
N PHE A 166 4.70 -14.72 -6.13
CA PHE A 166 5.08 -15.23 -4.81
C PHE A 166 5.41 -14.11 -3.84
N VAL A 167 6.21 -13.13 -4.25
CA VAL A 167 6.52 -11.95 -3.44
C VAL A 167 5.26 -11.15 -3.14
N VAL A 168 4.40 -10.90 -4.13
CA VAL A 168 3.12 -10.17 -3.94
C VAL A 168 2.24 -10.87 -2.91
N ILE A 169 2.07 -12.18 -2.99
CA ILE A 169 1.27 -12.95 -2.02
C ILE A 169 1.92 -12.85 -0.63
N ALA A 170 3.23 -13.09 -0.53
CA ALA A 170 3.96 -13.05 0.73
C ALA A 170 3.88 -11.69 1.43
N VAL A 171 4.25 -10.60 0.75
CA VAL A 171 4.25 -9.26 1.35
C VAL A 171 2.85 -8.77 1.69
N THR A 172 1.83 -9.12 0.89
CA THR A 172 0.43 -8.73 1.16
C THR A 172 -0.08 -9.44 2.41
N THR A 173 0.15 -10.75 2.53
CA THR A 173 -0.28 -11.52 3.70
C THR A 173 0.47 -11.10 4.96
N LEU A 174 1.79 -10.93 4.87
CA LEU A 174 2.60 -10.45 6.00
C LEU A 174 2.21 -9.04 6.44
N SER A 175 1.82 -8.19 5.50
CA SER A 175 1.34 -6.85 5.80
C SER A 175 -0.07 -6.86 6.41
N THR A 176 -0.92 -7.85 6.11
CA THR A 176 -2.17 -8.07 6.87
C THR A 176 -1.86 -8.47 8.31
N VAL A 177 -0.90 -9.38 8.51
CA VAL A 177 -0.46 -9.76 9.87
C VAL A 177 0.08 -8.54 10.61
N ALA A 178 0.94 -7.75 9.98
CA ALA A 178 1.49 -6.53 10.56
C ALA A 178 0.39 -5.51 10.91
N MET A 179 -0.63 -5.35 10.05
CA MET A 179 -1.78 -4.48 10.33
C MET A 179 -2.52 -4.84 11.62
N VAL A 180 -2.62 -6.14 11.94
CA VAL A 180 -3.30 -6.61 13.15
C VAL A 180 -2.37 -6.59 14.36
N VAL A 181 -1.11 -7.00 14.18
CA VAL A 181 -0.15 -7.22 15.28
C VAL A 181 0.54 -5.92 15.71
N TYR A 182 0.94 -5.04 14.78
CA TYR A 182 1.75 -3.88 15.12
C TYR A 182 1.02 -2.83 15.97
N PRO A 183 -0.30 -2.57 15.80
CA PRO A 183 -1.03 -1.69 16.72
C PRO A 183 -0.97 -2.15 18.18
N LEU A 184 -0.97 -3.46 18.42
CA LEU A 184 -0.78 -4.02 19.77
C LEU A 184 0.66 -3.77 20.24
N LEU A 185 1.64 -4.02 19.38
CA LEU A 185 3.06 -3.81 19.69
C LEU A 185 3.33 -2.36 20.13
N VAL A 186 2.92 -1.37 19.34
CA VAL A 186 3.18 0.05 19.65
C VAL A 186 2.47 0.50 20.94
N ARG A 187 1.26 -0.02 21.21
CA ARG A 187 0.55 0.22 22.48
C ARG A 187 1.30 -0.40 23.67
N THR A 188 1.82 -1.61 23.53
CA THR A 188 2.57 -2.28 24.61
C THR A 188 3.92 -1.62 24.90
N ILE A 189 4.57 -1.07 23.88
CA ILE A 189 5.82 -0.30 24.03
C ILE A 189 5.53 1.09 24.63
N GLY A 190 4.30 1.59 24.52
CA GLY A 190 3.90 2.90 25.03
C GLY A 190 4.34 4.05 24.13
N MET A 191 4.40 3.84 22.82
CA MET A 191 4.73 4.88 21.84
C MET A 191 3.65 5.95 21.79
N ASP A 192 4.06 7.21 21.64
CA ASP A 192 3.12 8.30 21.34
C ASP A 192 2.58 8.21 19.90
N GLU A 193 1.64 9.09 19.53
CA GLU A 193 1.00 9.07 18.21
C GLU A 193 1.99 9.27 17.06
N THR A 194 3.01 10.11 17.25
CA THR A 194 4.01 10.42 16.24
C THR A 194 4.94 9.24 16.04
N GLN A 195 5.45 8.67 17.14
CA GLN A 195 6.29 7.49 17.13
C GLN A 195 5.56 6.28 16.53
N ALA A 196 4.34 6.02 16.98
CA ALA A 196 3.50 4.95 16.44
C ALA A 196 3.23 5.19 14.94
N GLY A 197 2.95 6.43 14.54
CA GLY A 197 2.73 6.80 13.16
C GLY A 197 3.94 6.52 12.28
N ILE A 198 5.12 7.01 12.68
CA ILE A 198 6.38 6.78 11.97
C ILE A 198 6.67 5.28 11.89
N PHE A 199 6.58 4.54 13.00
CA PHE A 199 6.84 3.11 13.02
C PHE A 199 5.91 2.33 12.08
N LEU A 200 4.59 2.52 12.20
CA LEU A 200 3.61 1.82 11.36
C LEU A 200 3.78 2.17 9.88
N GLY A 201 3.94 3.47 9.57
CA GLY A 201 4.16 3.95 8.20
C GLY A 201 5.48 3.46 7.61
N ALA A 202 6.53 3.32 8.43
CA ALA A 202 7.84 2.87 8.00
C ALA A 202 7.99 1.34 7.87
N THR A 203 7.10 0.56 8.48
CA THR A 203 7.28 -0.90 8.57
C THR A 203 6.18 -1.71 7.87
N ILE A 204 4.91 -1.30 7.90
CA ILE A 204 3.84 -2.04 7.21
C ILE A 204 4.00 -1.87 5.68
N HIS A 205 3.84 -2.96 4.93
CA HIS A 205 4.26 -3.00 3.51
C HIS A 205 3.25 -2.38 2.55
N ASP A 206 1.95 -2.48 2.78
CA ASP A 206 0.92 -1.92 1.89
C ASP A 206 0.32 -0.62 2.45
N VAL A 207 -0.08 0.29 1.56
CA VAL A 207 -0.71 1.55 1.95
C VAL A 207 -2.02 1.32 2.68
N ALA A 208 -2.86 0.39 2.19
CA ALA A 208 -4.14 0.11 2.81
C ALA A 208 -3.97 -0.37 4.25
N GLN A 209 -3.07 -1.32 4.45
CA GLN A 209 -2.83 -1.94 5.75
C GLN A 209 -2.18 -0.97 6.74
N VAL A 210 -1.31 -0.06 6.29
CA VAL A 210 -0.78 1.03 7.13
C VAL A 210 -1.93 1.92 7.61
N VAL A 211 -2.75 2.41 6.69
CA VAL A 211 -3.87 3.30 7.00
C VAL A 211 -4.86 2.59 7.91
N GLY A 212 -5.19 1.34 7.59
CA GLY A 212 -5.98 0.44 8.40
C GLY A 212 -5.48 0.36 9.85
N ALA A 213 -4.21 0.01 10.03
CA ALA A 213 -3.59 -0.15 11.35
C ALA A 213 -3.51 1.15 12.16
N ALA A 214 -3.13 2.25 11.51
CA ALA A 214 -2.84 3.50 12.18
C ALA A 214 -4.11 4.25 12.62
N PHE A 215 -5.14 4.30 11.77
CA PHE A 215 -6.44 4.91 12.14
C PHE A 215 -7.24 4.08 13.15
N MET A 216 -6.86 2.82 13.41
CA MET A 216 -7.38 2.06 14.56
C MET A 216 -6.82 2.55 15.90
N LEU A 217 -5.72 3.31 15.89
CA LEU A 217 -5.12 3.88 17.10
C LEU A 217 -5.64 5.28 17.37
N SER A 218 -5.44 6.20 16.41
CA SER A 218 -5.99 7.56 16.45
C SER A 218 -5.87 8.23 15.08
N ASP A 219 -6.60 9.35 14.89
CA ASP A 219 -6.50 10.15 13.67
C ASP A 219 -5.10 10.74 13.47
N GLY A 220 -4.44 11.19 14.55
CA GLY A 220 -3.07 11.72 14.51
C GLY A 220 -2.05 10.65 14.09
N THR A 221 -2.12 9.46 14.70
CA THR A 221 -1.30 8.31 14.28
C THR A 221 -1.53 7.96 12.81
N GLY A 222 -2.79 7.99 12.36
CA GLY A 222 -3.20 7.74 10.99
C GLY A 222 -2.58 8.69 9.97
N GLN A 223 -2.59 9.99 10.26
CA GLN A 223 -2.02 11.03 9.40
C GLN A 223 -0.50 10.88 9.29
N VAL A 224 0.20 10.74 10.42
CA VAL A 224 1.67 10.57 10.46
C VAL A 224 2.10 9.29 9.74
N ALA A 225 1.39 8.18 9.95
CA ALA A 225 1.67 6.92 9.27
C ALA A 225 1.43 7.01 7.77
N THR A 226 0.35 7.67 7.34
CA THR A 226 0.06 7.84 5.93
C THR A 226 1.14 8.68 5.26
N LEU A 227 1.55 9.79 5.86
CA LEU A 227 2.62 10.63 5.35
C LEU A 227 3.94 9.86 5.24
N THR A 228 4.36 9.18 6.31
CA THR A 228 5.57 8.35 6.33
C THR A 228 5.52 7.27 5.24
N LYS A 229 4.35 6.66 5.04
CA LYS A 229 4.15 5.65 3.99
C LYS A 229 4.19 6.23 2.58
N LEU A 230 3.58 7.38 2.35
CA LEU A 230 3.60 8.04 1.05
C LEU A 230 4.99 8.53 0.67
N LEU A 231 5.78 8.96 1.67
CA LEU A 231 7.21 9.23 1.49
C LEU A 231 7.94 7.97 1.01
N ARG A 232 7.69 6.79 1.61
CA ARG A 232 8.23 5.51 1.11
C ARG A 232 7.79 5.19 -0.31
N VAL A 233 6.51 5.39 -0.62
CA VAL A 233 5.97 5.18 -1.97
C VAL A 233 6.70 6.06 -3.00
N ALA A 234 7.03 7.30 -2.66
CA ALA A 234 7.78 8.20 -3.53
C ALA A 234 9.19 7.66 -3.85
N PHE A 235 9.82 6.92 -2.94
CA PHE A 235 11.11 6.27 -3.15
C PHE A 235 11.08 5.13 -4.18
N LEU A 236 9.91 4.70 -4.64
CA LEU A 236 9.79 3.74 -5.74
C LEU A 236 10.51 4.23 -7.00
N VAL A 237 10.35 5.52 -7.32
CA VAL A 237 10.94 6.12 -8.52
C VAL A 237 12.47 6.06 -8.51
N PRO A 238 13.16 6.65 -7.50
CA PRO A 238 14.62 6.60 -7.45
C PRO A 238 15.16 5.17 -7.34
N VAL A 239 14.51 4.27 -6.57
CA VAL A 239 14.96 2.88 -6.43
C VAL A 239 14.92 2.14 -7.78
N VAL A 240 13.80 2.23 -8.52
CA VAL A 240 13.68 1.55 -9.81
C VAL A 240 14.68 2.11 -10.83
N LEU A 241 14.93 3.42 -10.82
CA LEU A 241 15.95 4.03 -11.68
C LEU A 241 17.35 3.53 -11.33
N VAL A 242 17.71 3.49 -10.05
CA VAL A 242 19.01 2.97 -9.58
C VAL A 242 19.17 1.50 -9.98
N VAL A 243 18.17 0.64 -9.74
CA VAL A 243 18.21 -0.78 -10.13
C VAL A 243 18.37 -0.93 -11.64
N SER A 244 17.60 -0.17 -12.43
CA SER A 244 17.66 -0.21 -13.89
C SER A 244 19.06 0.19 -14.40
N VAL A 245 19.62 1.27 -13.86
CA VAL A 245 20.95 1.75 -14.23
C VAL A 245 22.03 0.74 -13.82
N LEU A 246 22.00 0.21 -12.60
CA LEU A 246 23.01 -0.72 -12.12
C LEU A 246 23.04 -2.05 -12.92
N LEU A 247 21.87 -2.58 -13.30
CA LEU A 247 21.77 -3.88 -13.97
C LEU A 247 21.86 -3.81 -15.51
N PHE A 248 21.56 -2.67 -16.12
CA PHE A 248 21.59 -2.48 -17.58
C PHE A 248 22.73 -1.58 -18.08
N ARG A 249 23.59 -1.06 -17.20
CA ARG A 249 24.85 -0.40 -17.60
C ARG A 249 25.68 -1.33 -18.49
N GLY A 250 25.83 -0.96 -19.77
CA GLY A 250 26.64 -1.68 -20.76
C GLY A 250 25.86 -2.56 -21.74
N ARG A 251 24.54 -2.73 -21.57
CA ARG A 251 23.66 -3.38 -22.56
C ARG A 251 22.87 -2.28 -23.28
N GLY A 252 23.24 -2.01 -24.54
CA GLY A 252 22.78 -0.87 -25.35
C GLY A 252 21.33 -0.42 -25.10
N ALA A 253 21.16 0.90 -25.02
CA ALA A 253 19.91 1.60 -24.70
C ALA A 253 18.67 0.96 -25.35
N GLY A 254 17.72 0.51 -24.53
CA GLY A 254 16.48 -0.06 -25.05
C GLY A 254 15.33 -0.27 -24.06
N ARG A 255 15.56 -0.18 -22.75
CA ARG A 255 14.47 -0.26 -21.76
C ARG A 255 14.78 0.64 -20.55
N GLU A 256 14.55 1.95 -20.71
CA GLU A 256 14.29 2.80 -19.53
C GLU A 256 12.97 2.31 -18.92
N ALA A 257 13.05 1.49 -17.88
CA ALA A 257 11.89 1.26 -17.02
C ALA A 257 11.65 2.57 -16.27
N ARG A 258 10.78 3.43 -16.82
CA ARG A 258 10.28 4.60 -16.08
C ARG A 258 9.19 4.11 -15.12
N PRO A 259 9.47 4.02 -13.81
CA PRO A 259 8.45 3.61 -12.86
C PRO A 259 7.32 4.64 -12.89
N PRO A 260 6.05 4.21 -12.98
CA PRO A 260 4.94 5.14 -12.97
C PRO A 260 4.83 5.80 -11.59
N VAL A 261 4.84 7.14 -11.55
CA VAL A 261 4.45 7.89 -10.35
C VAL A 261 2.97 7.57 -10.07
N PRO A 262 2.60 7.08 -8.88
CA PRO A 262 1.21 6.75 -8.60
C PRO A 262 0.33 8.00 -8.62
N GLY A 263 -0.67 8.06 -9.50
CA GLY A 263 -1.52 9.25 -9.64
C GLY A 263 -2.25 9.66 -8.36
N PHE A 264 -2.53 8.73 -7.45
CA PHE A 264 -3.14 9.03 -6.15
C PHE A 264 -2.19 9.79 -5.21
N LEU A 265 -0.87 9.56 -5.30
CA LEU A 265 0.13 10.31 -4.55
C LEU A 265 0.18 11.76 -5.03
N VAL A 266 0.12 11.97 -6.35
CA VAL A 266 0.04 13.31 -6.94
C VAL A 266 -1.24 14.02 -6.48
N ALA A 267 -2.39 13.34 -6.54
CA ALA A 267 -3.65 13.88 -6.06
C ALA A 267 -3.61 14.23 -4.56
N PHE A 268 -3.03 13.36 -3.72
CA PHE A 268 -2.81 13.64 -2.30
C PHE A 268 -2.01 14.92 -2.09
N VAL A 269 -0.85 15.06 -2.75
CA VAL A 269 0.01 16.25 -2.62
C VAL A 269 -0.71 17.53 -3.07
N LEU A 270 -1.47 17.47 -4.17
CA LEU A 270 -2.25 18.60 -4.65
C LEU A 270 -3.35 19.01 -3.67
N ILE A 271 -4.03 18.05 -3.04
CA ILE A 271 -5.08 18.32 -2.05
C ILE A 271 -4.46 18.92 -0.77
N VAL A 272 -3.33 18.39 -0.29
CA VAL A 272 -2.59 18.96 0.85
C VAL A 272 -2.18 20.40 0.55
N ALA A 273 -1.64 20.67 -0.64
CA ALA A 273 -1.27 22.02 -1.05
C ALA A 273 -2.49 22.96 -1.10
N ALA A 274 -3.61 22.50 -1.66
CA ALA A 274 -4.85 23.28 -1.69
C ALA A 274 -5.39 23.58 -0.28
N ASN A 275 -5.35 22.59 0.62
CA ASN A 275 -5.74 22.75 2.02
C ASN A 275 -4.85 23.80 2.71
N SER A 276 -3.54 23.69 2.54
CA SER A 276 -2.54 24.58 3.17
C SER A 276 -2.63 26.03 2.70
N LEU A 277 -3.13 26.26 1.48
CA LEU A 277 -3.38 27.58 0.92
C LEU A 277 -4.75 28.16 1.34
N GLY A 278 -5.53 27.44 2.14
CA GLY A 278 -6.89 27.83 2.52
C GLY A 278 -7.89 27.77 1.38
N LEU A 279 -7.60 27.01 0.30
CA LEU A 279 -8.48 26.89 -0.87
C LEU A 279 -9.65 25.93 -0.65
N ILE A 280 -9.61 25.13 0.43
CA ILE A 280 -10.67 24.17 0.78
C ILE A 280 -11.47 24.73 1.96
N PRO A 281 -12.74 25.13 1.77
CA PRO A 281 -13.60 25.61 2.85
C PRO A 281 -13.81 24.54 3.93
N ASP A 282 -13.96 24.93 5.19
CA ASP A 282 -14.13 24.00 6.32
C ASP A 282 -15.29 22.99 6.12
N ALA A 283 -16.40 23.45 5.54
CA ALA A 283 -17.54 22.59 5.21
C ALA A 283 -17.21 21.53 4.14
N ALA A 284 -16.30 21.83 3.21
CA ALA A 284 -15.81 20.85 2.25
C ALA A 284 -14.80 19.91 2.89
N GLN A 285 -13.97 20.39 3.84
CA GLN A 285 -13.00 19.55 4.54
C GLN A 285 -13.68 18.41 5.31
N SER A 286 -14.77 18.68 6.02
CA SER A 286 -15.53 17.65 6.76
C SER A 286 -16.14 16.60 5.82
N VAL A 287 -16.73 17.03 4.71
CA VAL A 287 -17.30 16.11 3.71
C VAL A 287 -16.22 15.26 3.04
N LEU A 288 -15.10 15.85 2.63
CA LEU A 288 -13.96 15.12 2.04
C LEU A 288 -13.39 14.10 3.03
N SER A 289 -13.35 14.48 4.29
CA SER A 289 -12.91 13.68 5.43
C SER A 289 -13.80 12.47 5.69
N ASP A 290 -15.12 12.62 5.59
CA ASP A 290 -16.09 11.53 5.75
C ASP A 290 -16.08 10.59 4.54
N VAL A 291 -16.00 11.14 3.33
CA VAL A 291 -15.87 10.36 2.10
C VAL A 291 -14.57 9.55 2.11
N SER A 292 -13.46 10.16 2.54
CA SER A 292 -12.18 9.46 2.72
C SER A 292 -12.34 8.26 3.66
N ARG A 293 -12.91 8.47 4.86
CA ARG A 293 -13.13 7.39 5.84
C ARG A 293 -14.01 6.28 5.26
N ALA A 294 -15.13 6.62 4.62
CA ALA A 294 -16.02 5.63 3.98
C ALA A 294 -15.29 4.83 2.90
N CYS A 295 -14.52 5.49 2.03
CA CYS A 295 -13.70 4.83 1.02
C CYS A 295 -12.69 3.87 1.65
N LEU A 296 -12.04 4.26 2.74
CA LEU A 296 -11.07 3.40 3.45
C LEU A 296 -11.73 2.16 4.03
N VAL A 297 -12.90 2.26 4.66
CA VAL A 297 -13.61 1.08 5.20
C VAL A 297 -14.01 0.12 4.08
N VAL A 298 -14.56 0.62 2.98
CA VAL A 298 -14.92 -0.18 1.79
C VAL A 298 -13.69 -0.84 1.16
N ALA A 299 -12.58 -0.10 1.06
CA ALA A 299 -11.33 -0.62 0.55
C ALA A 299 -10.80 -1.76 1.43
N ILE A 300 -10.72 -1.55 2.75
CA ILE A 300 -10.23 -2.56 3.69
C ILE A 300 -11.10 -3.82 3.68
N ALA A 301 -12.43 -3.67 3.55
CA ALA A 301 -13.32 -4.81 3.31
C ALA A 301 -12.93 -5.58 2.04
N GLY A 302 -12.70 -4.88 0.92
CA GLY A 302 -12.25 -5.49 -0.33
C GLY A 302 -10.85 -6.13 -0.25
N LEU A 303 -9.93 -5.57 0.52
CA LEU A 303 -8.63 -6.20 0.81
C LEU A 303 -8.79 -7.45 1.68
N GLY A 304 -9.67 -7.41 2.68
CA GLY A 304 -10.01 -8.58 3.50
C GLY A 304 -10.50 -9.73 2.64
N VAL A 305 -11.43 -9.48 1.72
CA VAL A 305 -11.94 -10.50 0.78
C VAL A 305 -10.85 -11.07 -0.12
N GLN A 306 -9.78 -10.34 -0.41
CA GLN A 306 -8.64 -10.84 -1.22
C GLN A 306 -7.55 -11.52 -0.40
N THR A 307 -7.61 -11.47 0.94
CA THR A 307 -6.54 -11.99 1.79
C THR A 307 -6.70 -13.50 1.99
N SER A 308 -5.64 -14.27 1.69
CA SER A 308 -5.62 -15.73 1.87
C SER A 308 -4.32 -16.24 2.47
N PHE A 309 -4.39 -16.78 3.69
CA PHE A 309 -3.28 -17.52 4.29
C PHE A 309 -3.05 -18.87 3.59
N GLN A 310 -4.08 -19.44 2.95
CA GLN A 310 -3.94 -20.67 2.19
C GLN A 310 -3.09 -20.47 0.94
N GLU A 311 -3.24 -19.34 0.24
CA GLU A 311 -2.39 -19.03 -0.92
C GLU A 311 -0.95 -18.79 -0.50
N LEU A 312 -0.71 -18.17 0.67
CA LEU A 312 0.64 -18.03 1.22
C LEU A 312 1.31 -19.39 1.45
N ALA A 313 0.58 -20.38 1.96
CA ALA A 313 1.10 -21.73 2.19
C ALA A 313 1.53 -22.44 0.89
N GLN A 314 1.03 -22.00 -0.28
CA GLN A 314 1.36 -22.58 -1.59
C GLN A 314 2.59 -21.94 -2.25
N VAL A 315 3.09 -20.80 -1.75
CA VAL A 315 4.23 -20.06 -2.30
C VAL A 315 5.58 -20.77 -2.10
N GLY A 316 5.66 -21.70 -1.15
CA GLY A 316 6.87 -22.42 -0.76
C GLY A 316 7.64 -21.71 0.36
N TRP A 317 8.42 -22.48 1.13
CA TRP A 317 8.99 -21.98 2.38
C TRP A 317 10.13 -20.97 2.18
N LYS A 318 10.93 -21.08 1.11
CA LYS A 318 12.08 -20.17 0.88
C LYS A 318 11.63 -18.72 0.61
N PRO A 319 10.75 -18.42 -0.37
CA PRO A 319 10.26 -17.06 -0.59
C PRO A 319 9.62 -16.45 0.66
N VAL A 320 8.83 -17.25 1.40
CA VAL A 320 8.17 -16.81 2.63
C VAL A 320 9.20 -16.48 3.71
N ALA A 321 10.20 -17.35 3.92
CA ALA A 321 11.25 -17.12 4.91
C ALA A 321 12.04 -15.83 4.62
N ILE A 322 12.36 -15.54 3.35
CA ILE A 322 13.03 -14.29 2.95
C ILE A 322 12.18 -13.09 3.34
N VAL A 323 10.92 -13.05 2.91
CA VAL A 323 10.03 -11.90 3.17
C VAL A 323 9.79 -11.72 4.66
N VAL A 324 9.63 -12.80 5.43
CA VAL A 324 9.52 -12.75 6.89
C VAL A 324 10.77 -12.15 7.51
N ALA A 325 11.96 -12.62 7.10
CA ALA A 325 13.22 -12.10 7.61
C ALA A 325 13.41 -10.61 7.27
N GLU A 326 13.08 -10.18 6.05
CA GLU A 326 13.09 -8.78 5.64
C GLU A 326 12.09 -7.93 6.44
N THR A 327 10.90 -8.46 6.72
CA THR A 327 9.86 -7.80 7.53
C THR A 327 10.36 -7.55 8.95
N ILE A 328 10.92 -8.59 9.58
CA ILE A 328 11.49 -8.49 10.93
C ILE A 328 12.69 -7.54 10.93
N PHE A 329 13.58 -7.65 9.94
CA PHE A 329 14.73 -6.78 9.80
C PHE A 329 14.31 -5.32 9.70
N LEU A 330 13.34 -5.00 8.83
CA LEU A 330 12.82 -3.64 8.68
C LEU A 330 12.22 -3.12 9.98
N ALA A 331 11.40 -3.92 10.67
CA ALA A 331 10.81 -3.52 11.94
C ALA A 331 11.87 -3.23 13.02
N MET A 332 12.85 -4.12 13.18
CA MET A 332 13.94 -3.95 14.14
C MET A 332 14.83 -2.75 13.78
N LEU A 333 15.10 -2.55 12.50
CA LEU A 333 15.88 -1.41 12.01
C LEU A 333 15.18 -0.09 12.31
N VAL A 334 13.88 0.02 12.02
CA VAL A 334 13.11 1.24 12.30
C VAL A 334 13.04 1.52 13.80
N LEU A 335 12.80 0.50 14.63
CA LEU A 335 12.84 0.65 16.09
C LEU A 335 14.21 1.14 16.57
N GLY A 336 15.29 0.56 16.05
CA GLY A 336 16.66 0.95 16.39
C GLY A 336 16.97 2.40 15.99
N ILE A 337 16.56 2.81 14.78
CA ILE A 337 16.73 4.20 14.31
C ILE A 337 15.95 5.16 15.21
N MET A 338 14.68 4.86 15.50
CA MET A 338 13.86 5.73 16.36
C MET A 338 14.44 5.88 17.76
N MET A 339 14.93 4.79 18.35
CA MET A 339 15.57 4.84 19.67
C MET A 339 16.83 5.74 19.70
N VAL A 340 17.53 5.87 18.57
CA VAL A 340 18.70 6.74 18.44
C VAL A 340 18.30 8.20 18.18
N LEU A 341 17.20 8.43 17.45
CA LEU A 341 16.75 9.76 17.09
C LEU A 341 16.00 10.49 18.22
N GLY A 342 15.48 9.75 19.21
CA GLY A 342 14.65 10.29 20.29
C GLY A 342 13.22 10.53 19.87
#